data_AF-A0A850BUS9-F1
#
_entry.id   AF-A0A850BUS9-F1
#
_cell.length_a   1.000
_cell.length_b   1.000
_cell.length_c   1.000
_cell.angle_alpha   90.00
_cell.angle_beta   90.00
_cell.angle_gamma   90.00
#
_symmetry.space_group_name_H-M   'P 1'
#
loop_
_entity.id
_entity.type
_entity.pdbx_description
1 polymer ?
#
loop_
_entity_poly.entity_id
_entity_poly.type
_entity_poly.pdbx_seq_one_letter_code
_entity_poly.pdbx_strand_id
1 'polypeptide(L)'
;METINRWRGQLGLEPLSKSEIEAGPSTQVLDGKGLLIEAFGDLTDLGGNVHEDYGLLSMVCVQDGTLFIVRMTGPREQVQSERDHFMAFLGSIAESSTA
;
A
#
# COMPACT_ATOMS: atom_id res chain seq x y z
N MET A 1 -4.15 -3.28 10.35
CA MET A 1 -4.05 -1.85 10.73
C MET A 1 -2.66 -1.48 11.18
N GLU A 2 -2.07 -2.17 12.17
CA GLU A 2 -0.74 -1.87 12.71
C GLU A 2 0.36 -1.77 11.63
N THR A 3 0.32 -2.65 10.63
CA THR A 3 1.25 -2.64 9.49
C THR A 3 1.24 -1.31 8.71
N ILE A 4 0.07 -0.69 8.55
CA ILE A 4 -0.10 0.59 7.82
C ILE A 4 0.54 1.72 8.63
N ASN A 5 0.24 1.80 9.92
CA ASN A 5 0.81 2.83 10.79
C ASN A 5 2.33 2.66 10.96
N ARG A 6 2.83 1.42 10.95
CA ARG A 6 4.28 1.16 10.89
C ARG A 6 4.90 1.78 9.63
N TRP A 7 4.29 1.59 8.46
CA TRP A 7 4.81 2.18 7.22
C TRP A 7 4.72 3.70 7.20
N ARG A 8 3.64 4.27 7.76
CA ARG A 8 3.51 5.73 7.93
C ARG A 8 4.60 6.29 8.83
N GLY A 9 4.90 5.61 9.94
CA GLY A 9 6.01 5.97 10.82
C GLY A 9 7.37 5.89 10.12
N GLN A 10 7.58 4.93 9.22
CA GLN A 10 8.79 4.89 8.39
C GLN A 10 8.91 6.12 7.49
N LEU A 11 7.82 6.74 7.07
CA LEU A 11 7.78 7.96 6.27
C LEU A 11 7.74 9.25 7.11
N GLY A 12 7.87 9.16 8.43
CA GLY A 12 7.74 10.32 9.33
C GLY A 12 6.32 10.88 9.43
N LEU A 13 5.30 10.08 9.11
CA LEU A 13 3.90 10.50 9.10
C LEU A 13 3.16 10.05 10.36
N GLU A 14 2.23 10.88 10.81
CA GLU A 14 1.32 10.56 11.92
C GLU A 14 0.48 9.32 11.61
N PRO A 15 0.19 8.48 12.63
CA PRO A 15 -0.64 7.30 12.46
C PRO A 15 -2.09 7.67 12.12
N LEU A 16 -2.78 6.77 11.41
CA LEU A 16 -4.22 6.87 11.17
C LEU A 16 -4.98 5.99 12.18
N SER A 17 -6.17 6.43 12.54
CA SER A 17 -7.12 5.58 13.26
C SER A 17 -7.66 4.48 12.36
N LYS A 18 -8.22 3.44 12.98
CA LYS A 18 -8.88 2.33 12.27
C LYS A 18 -9.98 2.85 11.32
N SER A 19 -10.81 3.79 11.79
CA SER A 19 -11.92 4.34 11.02
C SER A 19 -11.43 5.14 9.81
N GLU A 20 -10.33 5.86 9.93
CA GLU A 20 -9.75 6.61 8.80
C GLU A 20 -9.21 5.66 7.72
N ILE A 21 -8.58 4.56 8.12
CA ILE A 21 -8.08 3.55 7.18
C ILE A 21 -9.25 2.85 6.47
N GLU A 22 -10.32 2.51 7.19
CA GLU A 22 -11.51 1.84 6.62
C GLU A 22 -12.33 2.75 5.70
N ALA A 23 -12.31 4.06 5.94
CA ALA A 23 -12.93 5.08 5.10
C ALA A 23 -12.07 5.47 3.88
N GLY A 24 -10.83 4.99 3.81
CA GLY A 24 -9.89 5.28 2.73
C GLY A 24 -10.31 4.72 1.36
N PRO A 25 -9.57 5.09 0.31
CA PRO A 25 -9.82 4.59 -1.03
C PRO A 25 -9.64 3.07 -1.09
N SER A 26 -10.35 2.44 -2.03
CA SER A 26 -10.31 0.99 -2.21
C SER A 26 -10.41 0.63 -3.68
N THR A 27 -9.94 -0.57 -4.02
CA THR A 27 -10.03 -1.15 -5.36
C THR A 27 -10.55 -2.59 -5.31
N GLN A 28 -11.05 -3.08 -6.44
CA GLN A 28 -11.31 -4.51 -6.60
C GLN A 28 -10.00 -5.25 -6.85
N VAL A 29 -9.84 -6.41 -6.22
CA VAL A 29 -8.68 -7.31 -6.36
C VAL A 29 -9.04 -8.69 -5.81
N LEU A 30 -8.58 -9.76 -6.47
CA LEU A 30 -8.87 -11.16 -6.08
C LEU A 30 -10.37 -11.43 -5.82
N ASP A 31 -11.27 -10.90 -6.67
CA ASP A 31 -12.73 -10.98 -6.50
C ASP A 31 -13.30 -10.30 -5.24
N GLY A 32 -12.46 -9.58 -4.48
CA GLY A 32 -12.80 -8.86 -3.26
C GLY A 32 -12.49 -7.36 -3.31
N LYS A 33 -12.41 -6.76 -2.11
CA LYS A 33 -12.10 -5.33 -1.91
C LYS A 33 -10.75 -5.20 -1.20
N GLY A 34 -9.81 -4.49 -1.83
CA GLY A 34 -8.54 -4.10 -1.23
C GLY A 34 -8.54 -2.62 -0.83
N LEU A 35 -8.01 -2.33 0.36
CA LEU A 35 -7.78 -0.96 0.82
C LEU A 35 -6.51 -0.42 0.17
N LEU A 36 -6.58 0.78 -0.40
CA LEU A 36 -5.45 1.48 -0.98
C LEU A 36 -4.85 2.45 0.02
N ILE A 37 -3.52 2.41 0.14
CA ILE A 37 -2.73 3.30 1.00
C ILE A 37 -1.72 4.02 0.13
N GLU A 38 -1.77 5.35 0.15
CA GLU A 38 -0.83 6.22 -0.53
C GLU A 38 -0.24 7.18 0.51
N ALA A 39 1.09 7.24 0.59
CA ALA A 39 1.80 8.01 1.60
C ALA A 39 3.14 8.48 1.05
N PHE A 40 3.53 9.72 1.39
CA PHE A 40 4.80 10.31 0.94
C PHE A 40 5.48 11.04 2.10
N GLY A 41 6.80 10.97 2.14
CA GLY A 41 7.63 11.53 3.21
C GLY A 41 9.06 11.00 3.15
N ASP A 42 9.84 11.24 4.20
CA ASP A 42 11.21 10.78 4.27
C ASP A 42 11.23 9.35 4.83
N LEU A 43 11.64 8.40 4.01
CA LEU A 43 11.59 6.98 4.35
C LEU A 43 12.83 6.58 5.16
N THR A 44 12.63 6.14 6.40
CA THR A 44 13.66 5.42 7.18
C THR A 44 13.57 3.92 6.89
N ASP A 45 14.61 3.36 6.28
CA ASP A 45 14.70 1.92 6.00
C ASP A 45 15.06 1.09 7.26
N LEU A 46 15.10 -0.23 7.11
CA LEU A 46 15.42 -1.13 8.23
C LEU A 46 16.88 -1.02 8.70
N GLY A 47 17.78 -0.47 7.88
CA GLY A 47 19.16 -0.17 8.24
C GLY A 47 19.32 1.19 8.94
N GLY A 48 18.23 1.96 9.07
CA GLY A 48 18.26 3.30 9.64
C GLY A 48 18.70 4.38 8.65
N ASN A 49 18.84 4.08 7.36
CA ASN A 49 19.13 5.12 6.37
C ASN A 49 17.85 5.89 6.05
N VAL A 50 17.99 7.20 5.94
CA VAL A 50 16.90 8.09 5.53
C VAL A 50 17.00 8.33 4.03
N HIS A 51 15.89 8.07 3.34
CA HIS A 51 15.69 8.35 1.92
C HIS A 51 14.71 9.51 1.81
N GLU A 52 15.22 10.68 1.43
CA GLU A 52 14.43 11.91 1.30
C GLU A 52 13.45 11.82 0.12
N ASP A 53 12.28 12.42 0.29
CA ASP A 53 11.27 12.54 -0.77
C ASP A 53 10.83 11.21 -1.40
N TYR A 54 10.48 10.24 -0.55
CA TYR A 54 10.01 8.93 -0.97
C TYR A 54 8.47 8.81 -0.91
N GLY A 55 7.97 7.79 -1.58
CA GLY A 55 6.57 7.43 -1.63
C GLY A 55 6.34 5.95 -1.36
N LEU A 56 5.13 5.64 -0.93
CA LEU A 56 4.61 4.30 -0.77
C LEU A 56 3.19 4.27 -1.33
N LEU A 57 2.97 3.34 -2.26
CA LEU A 57 1.64 2.95 -2.72
C LEU A 57 1.43 1.48 -2.38
N SER A 58 0.32 1.15 -1.74
CA SER A 58 0.06 -0.20 -1.25
C SER A 58 -1.41 -0.58 -1.35
N MET A 59 -1.67 -1.85 -1.56
CA MET A 59 -2.97 -2.49 -1.45
C MET A 59 -2.92 -3.53 -0.34
N VAL A 60 -3.94 -3.54 0.51
CA VAL A 60 -4.12 -4.55 1.55
C VAL A 60 -5.52 -5.15 1.45
N CYS A 61 -5.62 -6.47 1.32
CA CYS A 61 -6.89 -7.19 1.42
C CYS A 61 -6.74 -8.47 2.25
N VAL A 62 -7.85 -8.94 2.80
CA VAL A 62 -7.94 -10.23 3.48
C VAL A 62 -8.95 -11.08 2.74
N GLN A 63 -8.53 -12.27 2.32
CA GLN A 63 -9.36 -13.22 1.60
C GLN A 63 -9.09 -14.63 2.13
N ASP A 64 -10.17 -15.33 2.51
CA ASP A 64 -10.13 -16.66 3.11
C ASP A 64 -9.13 -16.79 4.28
N GLY A 65 -9.06 -15.74 5.11
CA GLY A 65 -8.14 -15.66 6.25
C GLY A 65 -6.68 -15.35 5.88
N THR A 66 -6.36 -15.22 4.60
CA THR A 66 -5.03 -14.85 4.10
C THR A 66 -4.93 -13.35 3.89
N LEU A 67 -3.86 -12.74 4.43
CA LEU A 67 -3.54 -11.32 4.24
C LEU A 67 -2.68 -11.14 2.99
N PHE A 68 -3.21 -10.45 1.99
CA PHE A 68 -2.47 -10.06 0.80
C PHE A 68 -2.04 -8.60 0.89
N ILE A 69 -0.77 -8.35 0.57
CA ILE A 69 -0.18 -7.02 0.52
C ILE A 69 0.59 -6.90 -0.79
N VAL A 70 0.22 -5.92 -1.60
CA VAL A 70 1.00 -5.50 -2.77
C VAL A 70 1.49 -4.10 -2.48
N ARG A 71 2.80 -3.86 -2.57
CA ARG A 71 3.40 -2.57 -2.20
C ARG A 71 4.46 -2.16 -3.20
N MET A 72 4.45 -0.87 -3.54
CA MET A 72 5.48 -0.16 -4.29
C MET A 72 6.06 0.95 -3.40
N THR A 73 7.37 1.12 -3.39
CA THR A 73 8.08 2.14 -2.61
C THR A 73 9.32 2.59 -3.36
N GLY A 74 9.58 3.90 -3.36
CA GLY A 74 10.70 4.49 -4.08
C GLY A 74 10.62 6.02 -4.05
N PRO A 75 11.45 6.72 -4.84
CA PRO A 75 11.37 8.17 -4.98
C PRO A 75 9.94 8.63 -5.32
N ARG A 76 9.48 9.73 -4.72
CA ARG A 76 8.10 10.25 -4.85
C ARG A 76 7.68 10.35 -6.31
N GLU A 77 8.52 10.96 -7.14
CA GLU A 77 8.22 11.16 -8.57
C GLU A 77 7.94 9.84 -9.28
N GLN A 78 8.76 8.82 -9.06
CA GLN A 78 8.59 7.50 -9.68
C GLN A 78 7.34 6.78 -9.17
N VAL A 79 7.09 6.86 -7.85
CA VAL A 79 5.88 6.26 -7.27
C VAL A 79 4.62 6.92 -7.82
N GLN A 80 4.65 8.23 -8.02
CA GLN A 80 3.55 8.98 -8.62
C GLN A 80 3.37 8.64 -10.10
N SER A 81 4.45 8.56 -10.89
CA SER A 81 4.37 8.23 -12.31
C SER A 81 3.86 6.80 -12.56
N GLU A 82 4.19 5.87 -11.67
CA GLU A 82 3.79 4.46 -11.77
C GLU A 82 2.42 4.16 -11.13
N ARG A 83 1.73 5.17 -10.59
CA ARG A 83 0.47 4.97 -9.86
C ARG A 83 -0.59 4.26 -10.72
N ASP A 84 -0.77 4.68 -11.95
CA ASP A 84 -1.80 4.09 -12.83
C ASP A 84 -1.41 2.68 -13.29
N HIS A 85 -0.12 2.42 -13.51
CA HIS A 85 0.37 1.05 -13.78
C HIS A 85 0.20 0.13 -12.57
N PHE A 86 0.42 0.64 -11.36
CA PHE A 86 0.17 -0.10 -10.13
C PHE A 86 -1.32 -0.45 -10.01
N MET A 87 -2.22 0.49 -10.29
CA MET A 87 -3.67 0.23 -10.32
C MET A 87 -4.05 -0.82 -11.36
N ALA A 88 -3.47 -0.75 -12.56
CA ALA A 88 -3.69 -1.74 -13.61
C ALA A 88 -3.17 -3.13 -13.19
N PHE A 89 -2.00 -3.19 -12.54
CA PHE A 89 -1.44 -4.42 -11.99
C PHE A 89 -2.38 -5.05 -10.95
N LEU A 90 -2.90 -4.27 -10.00
CA LEU A 90 -3.87 -4.77 -9.03
C LEU A 90 -5.13 -5.33 -9.68
N GLY A 91 -5.64 -4.67 -10.72
CA GLY A 91 -6.78 -5.16 -11.50
C GLY A 91 -6.51 -6.43 -12.30
N SER A 92 -5.23 -6.76 -12.55
CA SER A 92 -4.83 -8.02 -13.20
C SER A 92 -4.71 -9.21 -12.25
N ILE A 93 -4.71 -8.96 -10.94
CA ILE A 93 -4.61 -10.01 -9.91
C ILE A 93 -5.99 -10.61 -9.68
N ALA A 94 -6.16 -11.86 -10.11
CA ALA A 94 -7.35 -12.68 -9.89
C ALA A 94 -6.98 -13.99 -9.20
N GLU A 95 -7.93 -14.60 -8.50
CA GLU A 95 -7.73 -15.96 -8.01
C GLU A 95 -7.58 -16.91 -9.20
N SER A 96 -6.52 -17.72 -9.18
CA SER A 96 -6.38 -18.78 -10.16
C SER A 96 -7.30 -19.92 -9.78
N SER A 97 -8.43 -20.07 -10.49
CA SER A 97 -9.27 -21.25 -10.36
C SER A 97 -8.57 -22.45 -10.99
N THR A 98 -7.84 -23.23 -10.18
CA THR A 98 -7.58 -24.63 -10.53
C THR A 98 -8.79 -25.44 -10.09
N ALA A 99 -9.68 -25.70 -11.05
CA ALA A 99 -10.71 -26.73 -10.96
C ALA A 99 -10.07 -28.13 -11.02
#